data_AF-A0AAN0K498-F1
#
_entry.id   AF-A0AAN0K498-F1
#
_cell.length_a   1.000
_cell.length_b   1.000
_cell.length_c   1.000
_cell.angle_alpha   90.00
_cell.angle_beta   90.00
_cell.angle_gamma   90.00
#
_symmetry.space_group_name_H-M   'P 1'
#
loop_
_entity.id
_entity.type
_entity.pdbx_description
1 polymer ?
#
loop_
_entity_poly.entity_id
_entity_poly.type
_entity_poly.pdbx_seq_one_letter_code
_entity_poly.pdbx_strand_id
1 'polypeptide(L)'
;MLFIRLSWVVGQAGIGFSSVIIILSTVVTVVTTLSMSAICTNGEVKGGGAYYLISRSLGPEFGGAIGIIFSLANAVAVGLYVVGFAETLTELLVRHNVPIPGLSEINHIRIFGFFTAILLLGIALIGLDWESKIQLVLLVVLVVALIDAVIGSFIPRSCDHTITLQGFTHYRWGTFVDNFSPDYHDNQNFFSVFSVFFPAATGILAGANISGNLKVFDDNNYVNMIY
;
A
#
# COMPACT_ATOMS: atom_id res chain seq x y z
N MET A 1 4.70 1.75 1.94
CA MET A 1 4.05 3.04 2.19
C MET A 1 3.58 3.22 3.63
N LEU A 2 2.75 2.33 4.18
CA LEU A 2 2.25 2.46 5.56
C LEU A 2 3.37 2.68 6.59
N PHE A 3 4.38 1.82 6.65
CA PHE A 3 5.46 1.94 7.65
C PHE A 3 6.41 3.13 7.45
N ILE A 4 6.58 3.60 6.21
CA ILE A 4 7.59 4.62 5.88
C ILE A 4 6.99 6.03 5.89
N ARG A 5 5.75 6.20 5.42
CA ARG A 5 5.17 7.51 5.15
C ARG A 5 4.08 7.90 6.13
N LEU A 6 3.46 6.97 6.87
CA LEU A 6 2.38 7.32 7.81
C LEU A 6 2.88 8.24 8.94
N SER A 7 4.05 7.96 9.50
CA SER A 7 4.69 8.81 10.51
C SER A 7 4.98 10.22 9.99
N TRP A 8 5.46 10.33 8.75
CA TRP A 8 5.70 11.63 8.09
C TRP A 8 4.40 12.39 7.81
N VAL A 9 3.33 11.71 7.37
CA VAL A 9 2.01 12.33 7.15
C VAL A 9 1.47 12.91 8.45
N VAL A 10 1.56 12.16 9.56
CA VAL A 10 1.15 12.64 10.89
C VAL A 10 2.06 13.77 11.37
N GLY A 11 3.36 13.71 11.10
CA GLY A 11 4.32 14.76 11.48
C GLY A 11 4.09 16.10 10.76
N GLN A 12 3.66 16.09 9.50
CA GLN A 12 3.40 17.30 8.71
C GLN A 12 1.99 17.86 8.94
N ALA A 13 0.96 16.99 8.89
CA ALA A 13 -0.44 17.40 8.98
C ALA A 13 -0.97 17.43 10.42
N GLY A 14 -0.20 16.95 11.40
CA GLY A 14 -0.68 16.73 12.76
C GLY A 14 -1.73 15.62 12.83
N ILE A 15 -2.12 15.23 14.05
CA ILE A 15 -3.09 14.14 14.29
C ILE A 15 -4.48 14.52 13.74
N GLY A 16 -4.87 15.79 13.85
CA GLY A 16 -6.17 16.27 13.37
C GLY A 16 -6.33 16.14 11.85
N PHE A 17 -5.49 16.80 11.06
CA PHE A 17 -5.63 16.77 9.60
C PHE A 17 -5.19 15.44 8.99
N SER A 18 -4.26 14.69 9.59
CA SER A 18 -3.96 13.33 9.13
C SER A 18 -5.16 12.40 9.24
N SER A 19 -5.95 12.50 10.32
CA SER A 19 -7.22 11.78 10.46
C SER A 19 -8.21 12.15 9.37
N VAL A 20 -8.32 13.45 9.03
CA VAL A 20 -9.16 13.93 7.91
C VAL A 20 -8.69 13.36 6.56
N ILE A 21 -7.38 13.33 6.31
CA ILE A 21 -6.78 12.74 5.10
C ILE A 21 -7.16 11.26 4.97
N ILE A 22 -7.06 10.50 6.07
CA ILE A 22 -7.43 9.09 6.11
C ILE A 22 -8.92 8.92 5.82
N ILE A 23 -9.78 9.66 6.53
CA ILE A 23 -11.24 9.59 6.34
C ILE A 23 -11.63 9.93 4.91
N LEU A 24 -11.08 11.02 4.34
CA LEU A 24 -11.35 11.42 2.96
C LEU A 24 -10.93 10.33 1.97
N SER A 25 -9.74 9.74 2.16
CA SER A 25 -9.27 8.64 1.32
C SER A 25 -10.19 7.41 1.43
N THR A 26 -10.65 7.08 2.64
CA THR A 26 -11.60 5.99 2.88
C THR A 26 -12.96 6.25 2.23
N VAL A 27 -13.47 7.48 2.28
CA VAL A 27 -14.74 7.82 1.60
C VAL A 27 -14.63 7.59 0.09
N VAL A 28 -13.54 8.05 -0.53
CA VAL A 28 -13.31 7.85 -1.98
C VAL A 28 -13.24 6.36 -2.32
N THR A 29 -12.51 5.57 -1.53
CA THR A 29 -12.38 4.13 -1.80
C THR A 29 -13.67 3.38 -1.54
N VAL A 30 -14.40 3.68 -0.47
CA VAL A 30 -15.70 3.07 -0.17
C VAL A 30 -16.72 3.36 -1.27
N VAL A 31 -16.84 4.60 -1.74
CA VAL A 31 -17.74 4.94 -2.85
C VAL A 31 -17.36 4.16 -4.11
N THR A 32 -16.07 4.07 -4.42
CA THR A 32 -15.58 3.30 -5.57
C THR A 32 -15.87 1.80 -5.43
N THR A 33 -15.69 1.24 -4.23
CA THR A 33 -15.99 -0.17 -3.94
C THR A 33 -17.48 -0.46 -4.03
N LEU A 34 -18.35 0.46 -3.58
CA LEU A 34 -19.80 0.31 -3.73
C LEU A 34 -20.21 0.33 -5.21
N SER A 35 -19.64 1.24 -6.01
CA SER A 35 -19.86 1.25 -7.46
C SER A 35 -19.37 -0.04 -8.12
N MET A 36 -18.20 -0.55 -7.72
CA MET A 36 -17.68 -1.83 -8.21
C MET A 36 -18.61 -2.99 -7.82
N SER A 37 -19.13 -3.01 -6.59
CA SER A 37 -20.08 -4.03 -6.15
C SER A 37 -21.33 -4.04 -7.03
N ALA A 38 -21.86 -2.87 -7.39
CA ALA A 38 -23.03 -2.76 -8.27
C ALA A 38 -22.74 -3.31 -9.68
N ILE A 39 -21.54 -3.04 -10.21
CA ILE A 39 -21.07 -3.59 -11.49
C ILE A 39 -20.97 -5.12 -11.42
N CYS A 40 -20.37 -5.65 -10.36
CA CYS A 40 -20.22 -7.10 -10.17
C CYS A 40 -21.54 -7.84 -9.99
N THR A 41 -22.60 -7.16 -9.51
CA THR A 41 -23.95 -7.75 -9.40
C THR A 41 -24.78 -7.66 -10.68
N ASN A 42 -24.35 -6.86 -11.68
CA ASN A 42 -25.10 -6.62 -12.90
C ASN A 42 -24.63 -7.50 -14.07
N GLY A 43 -24.81 -8.82 -13.93
CA GLY A 43 -24.53 -9.80 -14.97
C GLY A 43 -23.85 -11.07 -14.49
N GLU A 44 -23.64 -12.03 -15.39
CA GLU A 44 -22.87 -13.24 -15.08
C GLU A 44 -21.38 -12.93 -14.99
N VAL A 45 -20.85 -13.05 -13.77
CA VAL A 45 -19.41 -12.96 -13.47
C VAL A 45 -18.72 -14.20 -14.03
N LYS A 46 -18.12 -14.08 -15.22
CA LYS A 46 -17.20 -15.09 -15.77
C LYS A 46 -15.76 -14.77 -15.40
N GLY A 47 -14.84 -15.72 -15.55
CA GLY A 47 -13.48 -15.66 -14.98
C GLY A 47 -12.50 -14.65 -15.59
N GLY A 48 -12.96 -13.57 -16.23
CA GLY A 48 -12.10 -12.60 -16.94
C GLY A 48 -11.52 -11.47 -16.08
N GLY A 49 -11.68 -11.50 -14.75
CA GLY A 49 -11.13 -10.47 -13.85
C GLY A 49 -11.82 -9.10 -13.96
N ALA A 50 -11.18 -8.06 -13.41
CA ALA A 50 -11.78 -6.73 -13.27
C ALA A 50 -12.11 -6.05 -14.61
N TYR A 51 -11.22 -6.14 -15.61
CA TYR A 51 -11.45 -5.54 -16.93
C TYR A 51 -12.65 -6.17 -17.66
N TYR A 52 -12.79 -7.49 -17.58
CA TYR A 52 -13.91 -8.21 -18.20
C TYR A 52 -15.24 -7.78 -17.59
N LEU A 53 -15.30 -7.63 -16.27
CA LEU A 53 -16.52 -7.21 -15.56
C LEU A 53 -16.95 -5.79 -15.94
N ILE A 54 -15.99 -4.87 -16.02
CA ILE A 54 -16.25 -3.46 -16.37
C ILE A 54 -16.69 -3.34 -17.83
N SER A 55 -15.95 -3.95 -18.77
CA SER A 55 -16.23 -3.85 -20.20
C SER A 55 -17.58 -4.47 -20.61
N ARG A 56 -18.03 -5.52 -19.91
CA ARG A 56 -19.33 -6.15 -20.17
C ARG A 56 -20.50 -5.36 -19.59
N SER A 57 -20.32 -4.73 -18.42
CA SER A 57 -21.40 -4.01 -17.73
C SER A 57 -21.58 -2.57 -18.23
N LEU A 58 -20.48 -1.88 -18.55
CA LEU A 58 -20.48 -0.47 -18.99
C LEU A 58 -20.29 -0.30 -20.50
N GLY A 59 -19.95 -1.38 -21.21
CA GLY A 59 -19.67 -1.35 -22.64
C GLY A 59 -18.18 -1.16 -22.99
N PRO A 60 -17.81 -1.40 -24.26
CA PRO A 60 -16.42 -1.46 -24.69
C PRO A 60 -15.68 -0.12 -24.62
N GLU A 61 -16.40 1.00 -24.81
CA GLU A 61 -15.82 2.35 -24.78
C GLU A 61 -15.33 2.72 -23.38
N PHE A 62 -16.18 2.53 -22.37
CA PHE A 62 -15.81 2.73 -20.96
C PHE A 62 -14.81 1.69 -20.47
N GLY A 63 -15.00 0.43 -20.85
CA GLY A 63 -14.07 -0.66 -20.51
C GLY A 63 -12.64 -0.38 -21.00
N GLY A 64 -12.48 0.00 -22.27
CA GLY A 64 -11.17 0.30 -22.86
C GLY A 64 -10.49 1.50 -22.19
N ALA A 65 -11.21 2.61 -22.00
CA ALA A 65 -10.66 3.81 -21.37
C ALA A 65 -10.21 3.55 -19.93
N ILE A 66 -11.07 2.91 -19.11
CA ILE A 66 -10.75 2.58 -17.71
C ILE A 66 -9.59 1.56 -17.66
N GLY A 67 -9.58 0.57 -18.55
CA GLY A 67 -8.54 -0.46 -18.62
C GLY A 67 -7.15 0.11 -18.89
N ILE A 68 -7.02 1.04 -19.82
CA ILE A 68 -5.73 1.68 -20.14
C ILE A 68 -5.21 2.49 -18.94
N ILE A 69 -6.07 3.32 -18.34
CA ILE A 69 -5.70 4.14 -17.17
C ILE A 69 -5.30 3.23 -16.01
N PHE A 70 -6.05 2.15 -15.76
CA PHE A 70 -5.77 1.20 -14.69
C PHE A 70 -4.45 0.44 -14.91
N SER A 71 -4.18 -0.01 -16.14
CA SER A 71 -2.92 -0.67 -16.49
C SER A 71 -1.72 0.25 -16.24
N LEU A 72 -1.81 1.51 -16.68
CA LEU A 72 -0.78 2.52 -16.45
C LEU A 72 -0.59 2.81 -14.96
N ALA A 73 -1.68 2.96 -14.21
CA ALA A 73 -1.63 3.18 -12.76
C ALA A 73 -0.93 2.03 -12.03
N ASN A 74 -1.22 0.77 -12.38
CA ASN A 74 -0.54 -0.39 -11.81
C ASN A 74 0.96 -0.42 -12.18
N ALA A 75 1.32 -0.08 -13.42
CA ALA A 75 2.73 0.00 -13.83
C ALA A 75 3.51 1.04 -13.02
N VAL A 76 2.93 2.22 -12.80
CA VAL A 76 3.53 3.27 -11.95
C VAL A 76 3.58 2.83 -10.49
N ALA A 77 2.54 2.14 -9.99
CA ALA A 77 2.51 1.63 -8.62
C ALA A 77 3.62 0.61 -8.33
N VAL A 78 3.97 -0.26 -9.30
CA VAL A 78 5.13 -1.15 -9.17
C VAL A 78 6.41 -0.34 -8.92
N GLY A 79 6.62 0.72 -9.70
CA GLY A 79 7.76 1.63 -9.49
C GLY A 79 7.76 2.25 -8.09
N LEU A 80 6.60 2.71 -7.62
CA LEU A 80 6.43 3.30 -6.29
C LEU A 80 6.82 2.32 -5.16
N TYR A 81 6.36 1.06 -5.25
CA TYR A 81 6.67 0.05 -4.23
C TYR A 81 8.14 -0.39 -4.26
N VAL A 82 8.72 -0.55 -5.44
CA VAL A 82 10.14 -0.88 -5.61
C VAL A 82 11.04 0.22 -5.04
N VAL A 83 10.74 1.49 -5.33
CA VAL A 83 11.49 2.62 -4.78
C VAL A 83 11.37 2.67 -3.25
N GLY A 84 10.17 2.47 -2.69
CA GLY A 84 10.00 2.43 -1.23
C GLY A 84 10.77 1.29 -0.55
N PHE A 85 10.89 0.13 -1.21
CA PHE A 85 11.74 -0.96 -0.75
C PHE A 85 13.22 -0.59 -0.81
N ALA A 86 13.68 -0.03 -1.94
CA ALA A 86 15.07 0.36 -2.13
C ALA A 86 15.53 1.47 -1.18
N GLU A 87 14.66 2.42 -0.83
CA GLU A 87 14.88 3.43 0.20
C GLU A 87 15.12 2.78 1.57
N THR A 88 14.24 1.86 1.98
CA THR A 88 14.37 1.14 3.25
C THR A 88 15.67 0.32 3.30
N LEU A 89 16.01 -0.38 2.22
CA LEU A 89 17.23 -1.18 2.13
C LEU A 89 18.48 -0.30 2.24
N THR A 90 18.48 0.86 1.57
CA THR A 90 19.59 1.81 1.61
C THR A 90 19.76 2.38 3.02
N GLU A 91 18.68 2.77 3.69
CA GLU A 91 18.73 3.29 5.06
C GLU A 91 19.30 2.25 6.04
N LEU A 92 18.89 0.98 5.90
CA LEU A 92 19.44 -0.12 6.71
C LEU A 92 20.93 -0.34 6.46
N LEU A 93 21.39 -0.23 5.20
CA LEU A 93 22.80 -0.37 4.84
C LEU A 93 23.67 0.73 5.48
N VAL A 94 23.18 1.97 5.43
CA VAL A 94 23.84 3.15 6.02
C VAL A 94 23.92 3.00 7.53
N ARG A 95 22.83 2.59 8.20
CA ARG A 95 22.81 2.35 9.65
C ARG A 95 23.83 1.28 10.11
N HIS A 96 24.13 0.30 9.27
CA HIS A 96 25.10 -0.76 9.58
C HIS A 96 26.54 -0.45 9.11
N ASN A 97 26.83 0.79 8.70
CA ASN A 97 28.14 1.24 8.22
C ASN A 97 28.71 0.43 7.03
N VAL A 98 27.83 -0.08 6.15
CA VAL A 98 28.25 -0.73 4.89
C VAL A 98 27.75 0.05 3.66
N PRO A 99 27.91 1.39 3.55
CA PRO A 99 27.59 2.08 2.31
C PRO A 99 28.61 1.70 1.22
N ILE A 100 28.17 1.65 -0.04
CA ILE A 100 29.10 1.52 -1.18
C ILE A 100 29.90 2.83 -1.26
N PRO A 101 31.24 2.80 -1.07
CA PRO A 101 32.02 4.03 -1.00
C PRO A 101 31.99 4.79 -2.32
N GLY A 102 31.73 6.10 -2.26
CA GLY A 102 31.79 7.03 -3.40
C GLY A 102 30.49 7.27 -4.16
N LEU A 103 29.35 6.71 -3.72
CA LEU A 103 28.03 6.98 -4.31
C LEU A 103 27.16 7.85 -3.40
N SER A 104 26.26 8.63 -4.00
CA SER A 104 25.21 9.36 -3.28
C SER A 104 24.05 8.45 -2.92
N GLU A 105 23.34 8.72 -1.82
CA GLU A 105 22.16 7.97 -1.35
C GLU A 105 21.11 7.75 -2.44
N ILE A 106 20.86 8.78 -3.26
CA ILE A 106 19.92 8.71 -4.38
C ILE A 106 20.36 7.67 -5.42
N ASN A 107 21.66 7.57 -5.69
CA ASN A 107 22.19 6.59 -6.64
C ASN A 107 22.11 5.16 -6.08
N HIS A 108 22.26 4.97 -4.77
CA HIS A 108 22.02 3.67 -4.15
C HIS A 108 20.57 3.20 -4.33
N ILE A 109 19.60 4.08 -4.07
CA ILE A 109 18.17 3.78 -4.27
C ILE A 109 17.89 3.37 -5.73
N ARG A 110 18.48 4.08 -6.70
CA ARG A 110 18.32 3.76 -8.13
C ARG A 110 18.89 2.40 -8.49
N ILE A 111 20.09 2.07 -7.99
CA ILE A 111 20.76 0.78 -8.27
C ILE A 111 19.97 -0.36 -7.66
N PHE A 112 19.63 -0.28 -6.37
CA PHE A 112 18.84 -1.32 -5.69
C PHE A 112 17.44 -1.44 -6.29
N GLY A 113 16.80 -0.33 -6.63
CA GLY A 113 15.50 -0.32 -7.32
C GLY A 113 15.55 -1.01 -8.69
N PHE A 114 16.61 -0.76 -9.47
CA PHE A 114 16.78 -1.40 -10.77
C PHE A 114 16.95 -2.93 -10.65
N PHE A 115 17.83 -3.39 -9.77
CA PHE A 115 18.05 -4.83 -9.57
C PHE A 115 16.81 -5.54 -9.02
N THR A 116 16.12 -4.92 -8.06
CA THR A 116 14.89 -5.48 -7.49
C THR A 116 13.75 -5.53 -8.52
N ALA A 117 13.62 -4.52 -9.39
CA ALA A 117 12.65 -4.56 -10.49
C ALA A 117 12.92 -5.71 -11.48
N ILE A 118 14.18 -5.93 -11.86
CA ILE A 118 14.57 -7.05 -12.73
C ILE A 118 14.29 -8.39 -12.05
N LEU A 119 14.61 -8.51 -10.76
CA LEU A 119 14.33 -9.73 -9.99
C LEU A 119 12.83 -10.03 -9.96
N LEU A 120 12.00 -9.02 -9.64
CA LEU A 120 10.54 -9.15 -9.60
C LEU A 120 9.97 -9.49 -10.98
N LEU A 121 10.50 -8.90 -12.04
CA LEU A 121 10.13 -9.27 -13.42
C LEU A 121 10.46 -10.73 -13.72
N GLY A 122 11.65 -11.20 -13.31
CA GLY A 122 12.04 -12.61 -13.46
C GLY A 122 11.09 -13.55 -12.72
N ILE A 123 10.72 -13.22 -11.48
CA ILE A 123 9.77 -14.00 -10.67
C ILE A 123 8.39 -14.04 -11.35
N ALA A 124 7.90 -12.88 -11.82
CA ALA A 124 6.61 -12.78 -12.49
C ALA A 124 6.53 -13.60 -13.79
N LEU A 125 7.65 -13.77 -14.51
CA LEU A 125 7.72 -14.59 -15.72
C LEU A 125 7.80 -16.11 -15.44
N ILE A 126 8.35 -16.53 -14.29
CA ILE A 126 8.61 -17.94 -13.98
C ILE A 126 7.36 -18.67 -13.47
N GLY A 127 6.44 -18.01 -12.74
CA GLY A 127 5.18 -18.64 -12.40
C GLY A 127 4.35 -17.94 -11.32
N LEU A 128 3.10 -17.62 -11.68
CA LEU A 128 2.09 -16.98 -10.82
C LEU A 128 1.47 -17.93 -9.79
N ASP A 129 1.58 -19.25 -10.00
CA ASP A 129 0.97 -20.25 -9.10
C ASP A 129 1.60 -20.23 -7.71
N TRP A 130 2.92 -20.00 -7.63
CA TRP A 130 3.66 -19.89 -6.37
C TRP A 130 3.36 -18.58 -5.63
N GLU A 131 3.09 -17.50 -6.38
CA GLU A 131 2.79 -16.18 -5.84
C GLU A 131 1.57 -16.21 -4.91
N SER A 132 0.49 -16.86 -5.35
CA SER A 132 -0.76 -16.96 -4.58
C SER A 132 -0.57 -17.58 -3.19
N LYS A 133 0.36 -18.54 -3.06
CA LYS A 133 0.69 -19.19 -1.78
C LYS A 133 1.57 -18.30 -0.90
N ILE A 134 2.55 -17.60 -1.51
CA ILE A 134 3.44 -16.67 -0.82
C ILE A 134 2.67 -15.46 -0.28
N GLN A 135 1.65 -14.99 -1.00
CA GLN A 135 0.81 -13.87 -0.56
C GLN A 135 0.21 -14.09 0.84
N LEU A 136 -0.26 -15.30 1.14
CA LEU A 136 -0.79 -15.63 2.47
C LEU A 136 0.30 -15.54 3.56
N VAL A 137 1.51 -16.02 3.25
CA VAL A 137 2.66 -15.93 4.17
C VAL A 137 3.03 -14.46 4.41
N LEU A 138 3.12 -13.65 3.34
CA LEU A 138 3.40 -12.22 3.42
C LEU A 138 2.34 -11.47 4.23
N LEU A 139 1.06 -11.86 4.10
CA LEU A 139 -0.01 -11.30 4.91
C LEU A 139 0.21 -11.59 6.41
N VAL A 140 0.59 -12.82 6.78
CA VAL A 140 0.88 -13.16 8.18
C VAL A 140 2.04 -12.32 8.71
N VAL A 141 3.13 -12.19 7.94
CA VAL A 141 4.27 -11.35 8.33
C VAL A 141 3.85 -9.89 8.52
N LEU A 142 3.02 -9.35 7.61
CA LEU A 142 2.50 -7.98 7.71
C LEU A 142 1.65 -7.79 8.98
N VAL A 143 0.75 -8.72 9.28
CA VAL A 143 -0.10 -8.65 10.48
C VAL A 143 0.74 -8.74 11.74
N VAL A 144 1.74 -9.62 11.78
CA VAL A 144 2.68 -9.72 12.92
C VAL A 144 3.44 -8.40 13.08
N ALA A 145 3.93 -7.78 12.01
CA ALA A 145 4.61 -6.49 12.07
C ALA A 145 3.70 -5.35 12.58
N LEU A 146 2.41 -5.36 12.21
CA LEU A 146 1.45 -4.39 12.73
C LEU A 146 1.19 -4.59 14.24
N ILE A 147 1.02 -5.85 14.66
CA ILE A 147 0.82 -6.18 16.08
C ILE A 147 2.07 -5.80 16.89
N ASP A 148 3.26 -6.12 16.39
CA ASP A 148 4.54 -5.76 17.02
C ASP A 148 4.68 -4.23 17.18
N ALA A 149 4.34 -3.46 16.14
CA ALA A 149 4.35 -2.00 16.22
C ALA A 149 3.37 -1.46 17.27
N VAL A 150 2.16 -2.03 17.36
CA VAL A 150 1.15 -1.62 18.35
C VAL A 150 1.59 -1.98 19.77
N ILE A 151 2.03 -3.22 20.01
CA ILE A 151 2.52 -3.69 21.31
C ILE A 151 3.76 -2.89 21.73
N GLY A 152 4.69 -2.66 20.81
CA GLY A 152 5.91 -1.87 21.03
C GLY A 152 5.60 -0.43 21.47
N SER A 153 4.49 0.15 21.01
CA SER A 153 4.04 1.47 21.45
C SER A 153 3.62 1.50 22.93
N PHE A 154 3.11 0.39 23.47
CA PHE A 154 2.70 0.27 24.87
C PHE A 154 3.84 -0.05 25.84
N ILE A 155 4.97 -0.58 25.36
CA ILE A 155 6.07 -1.02 26.22
C ILE A 155 7.02 0.16 26.52
N PRO A 156 7.16 0.59 27.79
CA PRO A 156 8.25 1.45 28.21
C PRO A 156 9.57 0.73 28.12
N ARG A 157 10.46 1.16 27.21
CA ARG A 157 11.86 0.74 27.28
C ARG A 157 12.51 1.44 28.47
N SER A 158 13.00 0.64 29.40
CA SER A 158 13.91 1.09 30.46
C SER A 158 15.07 1.82 29.82
N CYS A 159 15.36 3.03 30.32
CA CYS A 159 16.42 3.90 29.85
C CYS A 159 17.78 3.21 29.98
N ASP A 160 18.27 2.62 28.90
CA ASP A 160 19.69 2.40 28.73
C ASP A 160 20.25 3.59 27.95
N HIS A 161 21.18 4.32 28.56
CA HIS A 161 21.64 5.66 28.22
C HIS A 161 22.39 5.78 26.87
N THR A 162 22.39 4.74 26.05
CA THR A 162 23.12 4.66 24.78
C THR A 162 22.23 4.71 23.54
N ILE A 163 20.90 4.61 23.71
CA ILE A 163 19.93 4.79 22.62
C ILE A 163 18.91 5.86 23.06
N THR A 164 19.32 7.12 23.08
CA THR A 164 18.37 8.25 23.05
C THR A 164 17.54 8.13 21.77
N LEU A 165 16.42 7.42 21.85
CA LEU A 165 15.46 7.29 20.76
C LEU A 165 14.94 8.70 20.44
N GLN A 166 15.25 9.15 19.23
CA GLN A 166 14.90 10.44 18.67
C GLN A 166 13.36 10.62 18.67
N GLY A 167 12.78 11.13 19.77
CA GLY A 167 11.41 11.64 19.82
C GLY A 167 10.30 10.69 20.30
N PHE A 168 10.55 9.44 20.68
CA PHE A 168 9.48 8.57 21.21
C PHE A 168 9.25 8.81 22.71
N THR A 169 8.12 9.44 23.05
CA THR A 169 7.82 9.92 24.42
C THR A 169 6.69 9.15 25.13
N HIS A 170 6.34 7.95 24.63
CA HIS A 170 5.18 7.17 25.06
C HIS A 170 3.84 7.91 24.91
N TYR A 171 2.74 7.25 25.29
CA TYR A 171 1.42 7.86 25.31
C TYR A 171 1.32 8.94 26.40
N ARG A 172 1.71 10.17 26.06
CA ARG A 172 1.60 11.34 26.91
C ARG A 172 0.63 12.36 26.33
N TRP A 173 -0.24 12.90 27.20
CA TRP A 173 -1.22 13.91 26.80
C TRP A 173 -0.57 15.17 26.25
N GLY A 174 0.57 15.61 26.82
CA GLY A 174 1.31 16.77 26.31
C GLY A 174 1.72 16.61 24.85
N THR A 175 2.40 15.49 24.53
CA THR A 175 2.80 15.15 23.16
C THR A 175 1.61 15.09 22.20
N PHE A 176 0.46 14.56 22.65
CA PHE A 176 -0.75 14.51 21.81
C PHE A 176 -1.25 15.90 21.43
N VAL A 177 -1.32 16.83 22.40
CA VAL A 177 -1.77 18.21 22.15
C VAL A 177 -0.78 18.95 21.27
N ASP A 178 0.51 18.79 21.52
CA ASP A 178 1.58 19.45 20.76
C ASP A 178 1.59 18.99 19.28
N ASN A 179 1.19 17.74 19.00
CA ASN A 179 1.12 17.18 17.66
C ASN A 179 -0.28 17.22 17.03
N PHE A 180 -1.25 17.90 17.66
CA PHE A 180 -2.63 17.89 17.17
C PHE A 180 -2.81 18.78 15.93
N SER A 181 -2.22 19.98 15.96
CA SER A 181 -2.25 20.95 14.85
C SER A 181 -1.24 20.61 13.75
N PRO A 182 -1.52 21.00 12.50
CA PRO A 182 -0.57 20.80 11.40
C PRO A 182 0.64 21.72 11.55
N ASP A 183 1.81 21.21 11.16
CA ASP A 183 3.06 21.96 11.06
C ASP A 183 3.78 21.57 9.76
N TYR A 184 3.37 22.23 8.67
CA TYR A 184 3.86 21.93 7.35
C TYR A 184 5.26 22.53 7.14
N HIS A 185 6.24 21.66 6.91
CA HIS A 185 7.61 21.99 6.59
C HIS A 185 7.89 21.78 5.10
N ASP A 186 9.06 22.19 4.60
CA ASP A 186 9.55 21.89 3.24
C ASP A 186 8.59 22.27 2.09
N ASN A 187 7.87 23.39 2.24
CA ASN A 187 6.85 23.85 1.30
C ASN A 187 5.72 22.83 1.04
N GLN A 188 5.48 21.93 1.99
CA GLN A 188 4.35 21.02 1.93
C GLN A 188 3.04 21.76 2.27
N ASN A 189 1.93 21.21 1.79
CA ASN A 189 0.60 21.67 2.12
C ASN A 189 -0.33 20.47 2.26
N PHE A 190 -1.57 20.73 2.70
CA PHE A 190 -2.58 19.69 2.89
C PHE A 190 -2.73 18.76 1.67
N PHE A 191 -2.86 19.32 0.46
CA PHE A 191 -3.06 18.53 -0.76
C PHE A 191 -1.82 17.74 -1.17
N SER A 192 -0.61 18.27 -0.95
CA SER A 192 0.63 17.54 -1.18
C SER A 192 0.71 16.30 -0.29
N VAL A 193 0.50 16.49 1.03
CA VAL A 193 0.52 15.37 1.99
C VAL A 193 -0.59 14.35 1.68
N PHE A 194 -1.78 14.82 1.31
CA PHE A 194 -2.87 13.96 0.84
C PHE A 194 -2.45 13.13 -0.39
N SER A 195 -1.81 13.76 -1.39
CA SER A 195 -1.37 13.07 -2.60
C SER A 195 -0.31 11.99 -2.35
N VAL A 196 0.56 12.19 -1.35
CA VAL A 196 1.55 11.19 -0.92
C VAL A 196 0.89 10.02 -0.19
N PHE A 197 -0.16 10.29 0.59
CA PHE A 197 -0.89 9.26 1.33
C PHE A 197 -1.85 8.46 0.43
N PHE A 198 -2.51 9.10 -0.54
CA PHE A 198 -3.59 8.49 -1.32
C PHE A 198 -3.24 7.15 -1.97
N PRO A 199 -2.04 6.92 -2.56
CA PRO A 199 -1.64 5.61 -3.06
C PRO A 199 -1.75 4.47 -2.02
N ALA A 200 -1.58 4.76 -0.73
CA ALA A 200 -1.71 3.77 0.35
C ALA A 200 -3.15 3.30 0.56
N ALA A 201 -4.15 4.07 0.13
CA ALA A 201 -5.57 3.71 0.19
C ALA A 201 -6.05 3.00 -1.10
N THR A 202 -5.25 3.01 -2.17
CA THR A 202 -5.60 2.33 -3.43
C THR A 202 -5.39 0.81 -3.35
N GLY A 203 -5.78 0.08 -4.39
CA GLY A 203 -5.60 -1.38 -4.47
C GLY A 203 -6.86 -2.21 -4.25
N ILE A 204 -8.03 -1.58 -4.04
CA ILE A 204 -9.32 -2.27 -3.86
C ILE A 204 -9.69 -3.20 -5.03
N LEU A 205 -9.20 -2.92 -6.24
CA LEU A 205 -9.45 -3.71 -7.45
C LEU A 205 -8.63 -5.00 -7.52
N ALA A 206 -7.61 -5.18 -6.67
CA ALA A 206 -6.82 -6.40 -6.65
C ALA A 206 -7.67 -7.63 -6.29
N GLY A 207 -8.67 -7.48 -5.40
CA GLY A 207 -9.61 -8.55 -5.08
C GLY A 207 -10.52 -8.93 -6.25
N ALA A 208 -11.01 -7.94 -6.99
CA ALA A 208 -11.82 -8.18 -8.19
C ALA A 208 -11.03 -8.84 -9.33
N ASN A 209 -9.71 -8.67 -9.34
CA ASN A 209 -8.86 -9.29 -10.36
C ASN A 209 -8.70 -10.81 -10.18
N ILE A 210 -9.02 -11.34 -9.00
CA ILE A 210 -8.95 -12.78 -8.68
C ILE A 210 -10.34 -13.45 -8.83
N SER A 211 -11.33 -12.73 -9.39
CA SER A 211 -12.72 -13.21 -9.48
C SER A 211 -12.90 -14.56 -10.18
N GLY A 212 -12.05 -14.90 -11.16
CA GLY A 212 -12.09 -16.18 -11.86
C GLY A 212 -11.69 -17.40 -11.01
N ASN A 213 -11.01 -17.18 -9.88
CA ASN A 213 -10.64 -18.25 -8.95
C ASN A 213 -11.66 -18.42 -7.81
N LEU A 214 -12.73 -17.62 -7.79
CA LEU A 214 -13.75 -17.68 -6.75
C LEU A 214 -14.82 -18.72 -7.09
N LYS A 215 -15.22 -19.50 -6.08
CA LYS A 215 -16.37 -20.42 -6.18
C LYS A 215 -17.65 -19.63 -5.90
N VAL A 216 -18.64 -19.75 -6.77
CA VAL A 216 -19.99 -19.24 -6.50
C VAL A 216 -20.80 -20.38 -5.89
N PHE A 217 -21.40 -20.12 -4.73
CA PHE A 217 -22.44 -20.98 -4.19
C PHE A 217 -23.76 -20.55 -4.80
N ASP A 218 -24.36 -21.43 -5.61
CA ASP A 218 -25.74 -21.26 -6.07
C ASP A 218 -26.71 -21.63 -4.93
N ASP A 219 -27.92 -21.07 -4.91
CA ASP A 219 -28.96 -21.25 -3.88
C ASP A 219 -29.36 -22.73 -3.65
N ASN A 220 -28.89 -23.64 -4.51
CA ASN A 220 -29.05 -25.09 -4.42
C ASN A 220 -27.80 -25.87 -3.93
N ASN A 221 -26.79 -25.21 -3.34
CA ASN A 221 -25.57 -25.85 -2.81
C ASN A 221 -24.73 -26.62 -3.85
N TYR A 222 -24.88 -26.34 -5.15
CA TYR A 222 -23.98 -26.87 -6.17
C TYR A 222 -22.80 -25.92 -6.39
N VAL A 223 -21.58 -26.42 -6.17
CA VAL A 223 -20.34 -25.69 -6.48
C VAL A 223 -20.16 -25.72 -8.00
N ASN A 224 -20.59 -24.67 -8.69
CA ASN A 224 -20.19 -24.46 -10.09
C ASN A 224 -18.85 -23.72 -10.11
N MET A 225 -17.82 -24.37 -10.69
CA MET A 225 -16.61 -23.65 -11.07
C MET A 225 -16.97 -22.70 -12.20
N ILE A 226 -16.59 -21.42 -12.06
CA ILE A 226 -16.67 -20.46 -13.16
C ILE A 226 -15.63 -20.90 -14.21
N TYR A 227 -16.09 -21.57 -15.27
CA TYR A 227 -15.32 -21.72 -16.50
C TYR A 227 -15.77 -20.67 -17.52
#